data_AF-A0A956RZ99-F1
#
_entry.id   AF-A0A956RZ99-F1
#
_cell.length_a   1.000
_cell.length_b   1.000
_cell.length_c   1.000
_cell.angle_alpha   90.00
_cell.angle_beta   90.00
_cell.angle_gamma   90.00
#
_symmetry.space_group_name_H-M   'P 1'
#
loop_
_entity.id
_entity.type
_entity.pdbx_description
1 polymer ?
#
loop_
_entity_poly.entity_id
_entity_poly.type
_entity_poly.pdbx_seq_one_letter_code
_entity_poly.pdbx_strand_id
1 'polypeptide(L)'
;RDIGGYVREAQDMVSAMVTLPEGYSLQWSGQFEYMERARETLLLVVPATLLIIFLLLYLSFRSVGESLIVMGSLPFALVGGVLFMALLGYNWSVATVIGFIALAGVAA
;
A
#
# COMPACT_ATOMS: atom_id res chain seq x y z
N ARG A 1 -8.55 13.53 -9.80
CA ARG A 1 -7.55 14.49 -9.26
C ARG A 1 -7.33 14.08 -7.81
N ASP A 2 -6.15 13.55 -7.47
CA ASP A 2 -5.93 12.82 -6.22
C ASP A 2 -5.78 13.74 -5.00
N ILE A 3 -6.44 13.39 -3.90
CA ILE A 3 -6.44 14.16 -2.65
C ILE A 3 -5.02 14.26 -2.09
N GLY A 4 -4.25 13.16 -2.17
CA GLY A 4 -2.88 13.11 -1.70
C GLY A 4 -1.89 13.96 -2.50
N GLY A 5 -2.17 14.23 -3.78
CA GLY A 5 -1.36 15.12 -4.61
C GLY A 5 -1.63 16.60 -4.30
N TYR A 6 -2.91 16.95 -4.15
CA TYR A 6 -3.32 18.31 -3.83
C TYR A 6 -2.85 18.79 -2.44
N VAL A 7 -2.91 17.91 -1.43
CA VAL A 7 -2.46 18.27 -0.07
C VAL A 7 -0.94 18.44 0.00
N ARG A 8 -0.18 17.70 -0.79
CA ARG A 8 1.29 17.80 -0.84
C ARG A 8 1.72 19.13 -1.48
N GLU A 9 1.08 19.49 -2.58
CA GLU A 9 1.31 20.77 -3.25
C GLU A 9 0.88 21.96 -2.36
N ALA A 10 -0.20 21.80 -1.61
CA ALA A 10 -0.65 22.79 -0.62
C ALA A 10 0.31 22.89 0.59
N GLN A 11 0.88 21.77 1.06
CA GLN A 11 1.92 21.76 2.10
C GLN A 11 3.18 22.53 1.66
N ASP A 12 3.63 22.28 0.43
CA ASP A 12 4.83 22.91 -0.13
C ASP A 12 4.62 24.42 -0.29
N MET A 13 3.44 24.85 -0.76
CA MET A 13 3.12 26.29 -0.86
C MET A 13 2.96 26.97 0.50
N VAL A 14 2.29 26.33 1.46
CA VAL A 14 2.05 26.91 2.80
C VAL A 14 3.37 27.01 3.58
N SER A 15 4.24 25.99 3.49
CA SER A 15 5.56 26.04 4.14
C SER A 15 6.49 27.10 3.53
N ALA A 16 6.36 27.39 2.22
CA ALA A 16 7.12 28.44 1.55
C ALA A 16 6.61 29.86 1.84
N MET A 17 5.30 30.03 2.10
CA MET A 17 4.68 31.35 2.28
C MET A 17 4.38 31.72 3.74
N VAL A 18 4.37 30.77 4.67
CA VAL A 18 3.97 30.99 6.07
C VAL A 18 5.15 30.68 7.00
N THR A 19 5.76 31.72 7.55
CA THR A 19 6.70 31.61 8.68
C THR A 19 5.92 31.38 9.96
N LEU A 20 5.94 30.16 10.50
CA LEU A 20 5.27 29.87 11.76
C LEU A 20 6.05 30.45 12.96
N PRO A 21 5.42 31.26 13.83
CA PRO A 21 6.05 31.71 15.08
C PRO A 21 6.24 30.54 16.05
N GLU A 22 7.22 30.66 16.94
CA GLU A 22 7.59 29.61 17.90
C GLU A 22 6.38 29.22 18.78
N GLY A 23 6.10 27.92 18.85
CA GLY A 23 4.97 27.37 19.63
C GLY A 23 3.73 26.98 18.82
N TYR A 24 3.68 27.25 17.51
CA TYR A 24 2.57 26.81 16.64
C TYR A 24 2.96 25.61 15.77
N SER A 25 2.08 24.60 15.72
CA SER A 25 2.20 23.45 14.82
C SER A 25 1.08 23.47 13.77
N LEU A 26 1.44 23.16 12.53
CA LEU A 26 0.50 23.08 11.41
C LEU A 26 0.19 21.61 11.14
N GLN A 27 -1.05 21.19 11.39
CA GLN A 27 -1.50 19.81 11.21
C GLN A 27 -2.64 19.77 10.19
N TRP A 28 -2.46 18.98 9.13
CA TRP A 28 -3.45 18.81 8.07
C TRP A 28 -4.46 17.74 8.49
N SER A 29 -5.64 18.18 8.95
CA SER A 29 -6.71 17.26 9.36
C SER A 29 -7.67 16.92 8.21
N GLY A 30 -8.51 15.89 8.41
CA GLY A 30 -9.56 15.49 7.45
C GLY A 30 -9.27 14.15 6.75
N GLN A 31 -9.68 14.01 5.48
CA GLN A 31 -9.50 12.75 4.73
C GLN A 31 -8.02 12.37 4.48
N PHE A 32 -7.11 13.35 4.55
CA PHE A 32 -5.67 13.13 4.46
C PHE A 32 -5.12 12.36 5.67
N GLU A 33 -5.56 12.69 6.88
CA GLU A 33 -5.17 11.98 8.11
C GLU A 33 -5.61 10.50 8.09
N TYR A 34 -6.82 10.22 7.58
CA TYR A 34 -7.29 8.85 7.38
C TYR A 34 -6.48 8.10 6.33
N MET A 35 -6.08 8.76 5.24
CA MET A 35 -5.23 8.17 4.20
C MET A 35 -3.82 7.89 4.74
N GLU A 36 -3.28 8.77 5.58
CA GLU A 36 -1.96 8.62 6.19
C GLU A 36 -1.94 7.49 7.22
N ARG A 37 -2.95 7.41 8.10
CA ARG A 37 -3.13 6.25 9.00
C ARG A 37 -3.33 4.94 8.24
N ALA A 38 -4.12 4.95 7.16
CA ALA A 38 -4.30 3.77 6.32
C ALA A 38 -2.97 3.34 5.70
N ARG A 39 -2.14 4.29 5.23
CA ARG A 39 -0.81 4.01 4.70
C ARG A 39 0.12 3.40 5.75
N GLU A 40 0.15 3.95 6.97
CA GLU A 40 0.93 3.39 8.09
C GLU A 40 0.49 1.96 8.41
N THR A 41 -0.82 1.72 8.46
CA THR A 41 -1.36 0.38 8.70
C THR A 41 -0.97 -0.58 7.59
N LEU A 42 -1.05 -0.16 6.32
CA LEU A 42 -0.67 -0.97 5.17
C LEU A 42 0.83 -1.29 5.17
N LEU A 43 1.69 -0.37 5.60
CA LEU A 43 3.13 -0.61 5.74
C LEU A 43 3.45 -1.73 6.74
N LEU A 44 2.57 -1.97 7.71
CA LEU A 44 2.73 -3.04 8.70
C LEU A 44 2.03 -4.34 8.25
N VAL A 45 0.84 -4.24 7.68
CA VAL A 45 0.02 -5.39 7.25
C VAL A 45 0.63 -6.09 6.03
N VAL A 46 1.15 -5.36 5.05
CA VAL A 46 1.75 -5.95 3.83
C VAL A 46 2.93 -6.88 4.15
N PRO A 47 3.96 -6.49 4.92
CA PRO A 47 5.04 -7.41 5.26
C PRO A 47 4.59 -8.56 6.17
N ALA A 48 3.65 -8.31 7.10
CA ALA A 48 3.11 -9.37 7.95
C ALA A 48 2.39 -10.46 7.14
N THR A 49 1.58 -10.06 6.17
CA THR A 49 0.85 -11.01 5.30
C THR A 49 1.80 -11.80 4.39
N LEU A 50 2.80 -11.15 3.78
CA LEU A 50 3.82 -11.84 2.98
C LEU A 50 4.60 -12.87 3.81
N LEU A 51 4.93 -12.53 5.06
CA LEU A 51 5.61 -13.45 5.97
C LEU A 51 4.74 -14.64 6.35
N ILE A 52 3.44 -14.43 6.59
CA ILE A 52 2.48 -15.52 6.83
C ILE A 52 2.36 -16.43 5.60
N ILE A 53 2.23 -15.87 4.39
CA ILE A 53 2.18 -16.66 3.15
C ILE A 53 3.45 -17.50 2.99
N PHE A 54 4.62 -16.89 3.20
CA PHE A 54 5.90 -17.62 3.15
C PHE A 54 5.94 -18.78 4.14
N LEU A 55 5.52 -18.56 5.39
CA LEU A 55 5.46 -19.61 6.42
C LEU A 55 4.51 -20.75 6.04
N LEU A 56 3.34 -20.43 5.49
CA LEU A 56 2.37 -21.44 5.03
C LEU A 56 2.94 -22.27 3.86
N LEU A 57 3.55 -21.61 2.88
CA LEU A 57 4.22 -22.29 1.77
C LEU A 57 5.38 -23.16 2.27
N TYR A 58 6.19 -22.64 3.18
CA TYR A 58 7.28 -23.40 3.79
C TYR A 58 6.76 -24.62 4.56
N LEU A 59 5.66 -24.51 5.29
CA LEU A 59 5.04 -25.65 5.97
C LEU A 59 4.49 -26.69 4.98
N SER A 60 3.97 -26.24 3.83
CA SER A 60 3.42 -27.09 2.78
C SER A 60 4.51 -27.89 2.05
N PHE A 61 5.55 -27.20 1.55
CA PHE A 61 6.61 -27.78 0.74
C PHE A 61 7.81 -28.28 1.57
N ARG A 62 7.99 -27.77 2.79
CA ARG A 62 9.15 -27.99 3.67
C ARG A 62 10.50 -27.69 2.99
N SER A 63 10.46 -26.88 1.92
CA SER A 63 11.58 -26.55 1.05
C SER A 63 11.59 -25.05 0.80
N VAL A 64 12.68 -24.38 1.18
CA VAL A 64 12.85 -22.94 0.96
C VAL A 64 12.87 -22.60 -0.53
N GLY A 65 13.46 -23.47 -1.36
CA GLY A 65 13.57 -23.25 -2.80
C GLY A 65 12.21 -23.24 -3.49
N GLU A 66 11.35 -24.21 -3.18
CA GLU A 66 10.01 -24.29 -3.77
C GLU A 66 9.13 -23.11 -3.31
N SER A 67 9.17 -22.77 -2.03
CA SER A 67 8.46 -21.59 -1.50
C SER A 67 8.89 -20.28 -2.17
N LEU A 68 10.20 -20.11 -2.45
CA LEU A 68 10.71 -18.92 -3.13
C LEU A 68 10.30 -18.86 -4.60
N ILE A 69 10.23 -20.00 -5.29
CA ILE A 69 9.75 -20.06 -6.69
C ILE A 69 8.28 -19.63 -6.74
N VAL A 70 7.45 -20.13 -5.83
CA VAL A 70 6.03 -19.73 -5.72
C VAL A 70 5.92 -18.26 -5.33
N MET A 71 6.72 -17.78 -4.37
CA MET A 71 6.78 -16.35 -4.05
C MET A 71 7.20 -15.48 -5.24
N GLY A 72 8.02 -16.03 -6.14
CA GLY A 72 8.39 -15.37 -7.39
C GLY A 72 7.21 -15.13 -8.33
N SER A 73 6.10 -15.88 -8.22
CA SER A 73 4.89 -15.69 -9.02
C SER A 73 4.05 -14.48 -8.54
N LEU A 74 4.13 -14.12 -7.26
CA LEU A 74 3.37 -13.01 -6.67
C LEU A 74 3.54 -11.68 -7.43
N PRO A 75 4.75 -11.17 -7.72
CA PRO A 75 4.89 -9.92 -8.44
C PRO A 75 4.23 -9.94 -9.82
N PHE A 76 4.22 -11.10 -10.51
CA PHE A 76 3.52 -11.23 -11.79
C PHE A 76 2.00 -11.16 -11.64
N ALA A 77 1.44 -11.79 -10.59
CA ALA A 77 0.02 -11.71 -10.28
C ALA A 77 -0.39 -10.26 -9.95
N LEU A 78 0.42 -9.55 -9.16
CA LEU A 78 0.20 -8.14 -8.82
C LEU A 78 0.25 -7.25 -10.06
N VAL A 79 1.26 -7.41 -10.92
CA VAL A 79 1.37 -6.64 -12.18
C VAL A 79 0.14 -6.88 -13.06
N GLY A 80 -0.33 -8.12 -13.18
CA GLY A 80 -1.55 -8.45 -13.92
C GLY A 80 -2.78 -7.74 -13.35
N GLY A 81 -2.96 -7.75 -12.03
CA GLY A 81 -4.09 -7.06 -11.39
C GLY A 81 -4.03 -5.53 -11.51
N VAL A 82 -2.82 -4.93 -11.42
CA VAL A 82 -2.64 -3.48 -11.61
C VAL A 82 -2.95 -3.08 -13.05
N LEU A 83 -2.48 -3.87 -14.03
CA LEU A 83 -2.78 -3.64 -15.44
C LEU A 83 -4.30 -3.72 -15.69
N PHE A 84 -4.97 -4.71 -15.08
CA PHE A 84 -6.41 -4.86 -15.21
C PHE A 84 -7.17 -3.67 -14.61
N MET A 85 -6.77 -3.19 -13.42
CA MET A 85 -7.35 -1.99 -12.84
C MET A 85 -7.12 -0.74 -13.68
N ALA A 86 -5.93 -0.60 -14.26
CA ALA A 86 -5.61 0.52 -15.13
C ALA A 86 -6.48 0.50 -16.40
N LEU A 87 -6.70 -0.68 -17.00
CA LEU A 87 -7.57 -0.85 -18.16
C LEU A 87 -9.04 -0.54 -17.84
N LEU A 88 -9.51 -0.92 -16.65
CA LEU A 88 -10.88 -0.65 -16.20
C LEU A 88 -11.07 0.77 -15.64
N GLY A 89 -9.99 1.53 -15.46
CA GLY A 89 -10.05 2.88 -14.90
C GLY A 89 -10.46 2.94 -13.42
N TYR A 90 -10.17 1.89 -12.64
CA TYR A 90 -10.48 1.88 -11.21
C TYR A 90 -9.52 2.78 -10.41
N ASN A 91 -10.06 3.42 -9.37
CA ASN A 91 -9.27 4.23 -8.45
C ASN A 91 -8.59 3.35 -7.40
N TRP A 92 -7.45 3.82 -6.89
CA TRP A 92 -6.78 3.22 -5.75
C TRP A 92 -7.60 3.45 -4.48
N SER A 93 -7.91 2.38 -3.77
CA SER A 93 -8.68 2.42 -2.52
C SER A 93 -8.19 1.37 -1.54
N VAL A 94 -8.57 1.49 -0.28
CA VAL A 94 -8.28 0.47 0.74
C VAL A 94 -8.87 -0.90 0.33
N ALA A 95 -10.08 -0.90 -0.25
CA ALA A 95 -10.73 -2.13 -0.72
C ALA A 95 -9.92 -2.82 -1.84
N THR A 96 -9.42 -2.02 -2.79
CA THR A 96 -8.50 -2.48 -3.85
C THR A 96 -7.27 -3.16 -3.26
N VAL A 97 -6.63 -2.53 -2.28
CA VAL A 97 -5.40 -3.04 -1.65
C VAL A 97 -5.65 -4.35 -0.91
N ILE A 98 -6.78 -4.47 -0.18
CA ILE A 98 -7.18 -5.73 0.46
C ILE A 98 -7.43 -6.82 -0.58
N GLY A 99 -8.04 -6.48 -1.72
CA GLY A 99 -8.23 -7.40 -2.84
C GLY A 99 -6.91 -7.93 -3.41
N PHE A 100 -5.88 -7.09 -3.52
CA PHE A 100 -4.54 -7.53 -3.93
C PHE A 100 -3.87 -8.45 -2.89
N ILE A 101 -4.08 -8.21 -1.60
CA ILE A 101 -3.60 -9.12 -0.53
C ILE A 101 -4.29 -10.48 -0.65
N ALA A 102 -5.59 -10.51 -0.94
CA ALA A 102 -6.32 -11.76 -1.17
C ALA A 102 -5.84 -12.49 -2.44
N LEU A 103 -5.59 -11.76 -3.54
CA LEU A 103 -5.03 -12.30 -4.77
C LEU A 103 -3.67 -12.97 -4.53
N ALA A 104 -2.81 -12.31 -3.75
CA ALA A 104 -1.50 -12.83 -3.37
C ALA A 104 -1.59 -14.19 -2.65
N GLY A 105 -2.64 -14.43 -1.86
CA GLY A 105 -2.88 -15.71 -1.19
C GLY A 105 -3.47 -16.80 -2.09
N VAL A 106 -4.17 -16.45 -3.17
CA VAL A 106 -4.73 -17.43 -4.14
C VAL A 106 -3.73 -17.82 -5.22
N ALA A 107 -2.79 -16.92 -5.53
CA ALA A 107 -1.71 -17.18 -6.48
C ALA A 107 -0.57 -18.06 -5.91
N ALA A 108 -0.57 -18.27 -4.60
CA ALA A 108 0.39 -19.07 -3.84
C ALA A 108 -0.17 -20.47 -3.56
#